data_AF-A0A377V532-F1
#
_entry.id   AF-A0A377V532-F1
#
_cell.length_a   1.000
_cell.length_b   1.000
_cell.length_c   1.000
_cell.angle_alpha   90.00
_cell.angle_beta   90.00
_cell.angle_gamma   90.00
#
_symmetry.space_group_name_H-M   'P 1'
#
loop_
_entity.id
_entity.type
_entity.pdbx_description
1 polymer ?
#
loop_
_entity_poly.entity_id
_entity_poly.type
_entity_poly.pdbx_seq_one_letter_code
_entity_poly.pdbx_strand_id
1 'polypeptide(L)'
;MKSCSQGGVRGGAATLFYPMWHLEVESLLVLKNNRGTDANRVRHMDYGVQINKLMYTRLLKGGDITLFSPSDVPGLYDAFFADQGRV
;
A
#
# COMPACT_ATOMS: atom_id res chain seq x y z
N MET A 1 -8.48 11.00 -11.20
CA MET A 1 -8.57 12.26 -10.42
C MET A 1 -8.65 13.45 -11.39
N LYS A 2 -9.83 13.71 -11.97
CA LYS A 2 -10.05 14.85 -12.89
C LYS A 2 -11.11 15.85 -12.40
N SER A 3 -11.86 15.50 -11.34
CA SER A 3 -12.93 16.34 -10.81
C SER A 3 -12.42 17.53 -9.98
N CYS A 4 -11.24 17.41 -9.36
CA CYS A 4 -10.61 18.48 -8.61
C CYS A 4 -9.37 18.92 -9.38
N SER A 5 -9.45 20.06 -10.07
CA SER A 5 -8.31 20.67 -10.76
C SER A 5 -8.00 22.02 -10.14
N GLN A 6 -6.73 22.32 -9.92
CA GLN A 6 -6.29 23.65 -9.51
C GLN A 6 -6.38 24.58 -10.72
N GLY A 7 -7.57 25.17 -10.93
CA GLY A 7 -7.82 26.12 -12.01
C GLY A 7 -7.63 25.56 -13.43
N GLY A 8 -7.85 24.25 -13.64
CA GLY A 8 -7.70 23.60 -14.96
C GLY A 8 -6.26 23.28 -15.38
N VAL A 9 -5.24 23.74 -14.63
CA VAL A 9 -3.82 23.58 -15.00
C VAL A 9 -3.19 22.33 -14.39
N ARG A 10 -3.58 21.96 -13.17
CA ARG A 10 -3.07 20.76 -12.48
C ARG A 10 -4.22 19.88 -12.05
N GLY A 11 -4.22 18.62 -12.52
CA GLY A 11 -5.09 17.59 -11.95
C GLY A 11 -4.66 17.31 -10.52
N GLY A 12 -5.62 17.09 -9.62
CA GLY A 12 -5.33 16.67 -8.26
C GLY A 12 -4.46 15.41 -8.24
N ALA A 13 -3.53 15.37 -7.29
CA ALA A 13 -2.74 14.18 -6.97
C ALA A 13 -3.26 13.59 -5.65
N ALA A 14 -3.34 12.27 -5.59
CA ALA A 14 -3.63 11.53 -4.39
C ALA A 14 -2.52 10.51 -4.18
N THR A 15 -2.08 10.40 -2.93
CA THR A 15 -1.18 9.34 -2.51
C THR A 15 -1.95 8.39 -1.61
N LEU A 16 -2.03 7.12 -2.01
CA LEU A 16 -2.64 6.07 -1.21
C LEU A 16 -1.54 5.32 -0.47
N PHE A 17 -1.71 5.16 0.84
CA PHE A 17 -0.79 4.40 1.68
C PHE A 17 -1.45 3.08 2.09
N TYR A 18 -0.74 1.97 1.91
CA TYR A 18 -1.20 0.65 2.35
C TYR A 18 -0.06 -0.13 3.02
N PRO A 19 -0.38 -0.94 4.04
CA PRO A 19 0.62 -1.78 4.68
C PRO A 19 1.01 -2.96 3.79
N MET A 20 2.26 -3.40 3.88
CA MET A 20 2.80 -4.51 3.09
C MET A 20 2.12 -5.87 3.38
N TRP A 21 1.44 -6.04 4.52
CA TRP A 21 0.73 -7.28 4.87
C TRP A 21 -0.65 -7.37 4.22
N HIS A 22 -1.11 -6.32 3.54
CA HIS A 22 -2.44 -6.30 2.96
C HIS A 22 -2.57 -7.35 1.84
N LEU A 23 -3.64 -8.15 1.82
CA LEU A 23 -3.85 -9.20 0.82
C LEU A 23 -3.70 -8.72 -0.62
N GLU A 24 -4.19 -7.52 -0.91
CA GLU A 24 -4.16 -6.95 -2.25
C GLU A 24 -2.84 -6.27 -2.63
N VAL A 25 -1.80 -6.31 -1.77
CA VAL A 25 -0.50 -5.63 -1.99
C VAL A 25 0.09 -5.96 -3.36
N GLU A 26 0.01 -7.22 -3.79
CA GLU A 26 0.57 -7.68 -5.07
C GLU A 26 -0.19 -7.09 -6.27
N SER A 27 -1.52 -7.07 -6.17
CA SER A 27 -2.38 -6.50 -7.21
C SER A 27 -2.15 -4.99 -7.33
N LEU A 28 -2.02 -4.29 -6.21
CA LEU A 28 -1.74 -2.85 -6.17
C LEU A 28 -0.37 -2.51 -6.79
N LEU A 29 0.65 -3.34 -6.57
CA LEU A 29 1.97 -3.15 -7.18
C LEU A 29 1.93 -3.31 -8.70
N VAL A 30 1.13 -4.26 -9.21
CA VAL A 30 0.97 -4.49 -10.65
C VAL A 30 0.32 -3.30 -11.36
N LEU A 31 -0.57 -2.55 -10.71
CA LEU A 31 -1.25 -1.38 -11.30
C LEU A 31 -0.30 -0.26 -11.73
N LYS A 32 0.91 -0.19 -11.14
CA LYS A 32 1.96 0.77 -11.50
C LYS A 32 2.86 0.27 -12.64
N ASN A 33 2.73 -0.99 -13.04
CA ASN A 33 3.52 -1.54 -14.13
C ASN A 33 3.17 -0.85 -15.46
N ASN A 34 4.19 -0.61 -16.28
CA ASN A 34 4.02 0.04 -17.58
C ASN A 34 3.38 -0.87 -18.62
N ARG A 35 3.41 -2.20 -18.40
CA ARG A 35 2.78 -3.23 -19.24
C ARG A 35 1.43 -3.66 -18.63
N GLY A 36 0.35 -3.62 -19.42
CA GLY A 36 -1.01 -4.01 -18.99
C GLY A 36 -2.12 -3.30 -19.79
N THR A 37 -3.36 -3.79 -19.67
CA THR A 37 -4.59 -3.19 -20.24
C THR A 37 -5.03 -1.97 -19.43
N ASP A 38 -5.70 -0.99 -20.06
CA ASP A 38 -6.08 0.27 -19.39
C ASP A 38 -7.02 0.11 -18.18
N ALA A 39 -7.74 -1.01 -18.07
CA ALA A 39 -8.58 -1.34 -16.90
C ALA A 39 -7.74 -1.66 -15.64
N ASN A 40 -6.50 -2.11 -15.80
CA ASN A 40 -5.59 -2.49 -14.71
C ASN A 40 -4.50 -1.43 -14.49
N ARG A 41 -4.79 -0.15 -14.78
CA ARG A 41 -3.79 0.93 -14.73
C ARG A 41 -4.34 2.16 -14.04
N VAL A 42 -3.58 2.64 -13.05
CA VAL A 42 -3.86 3.92 -12.40
C VAL A 42 -2.59 4.75 -12.46
N ARG A 43 -2.47 5.58 -13.51
CA ARG A 43 -1.27 6.40 -13.80
C ARG A 43 -1.20 7.72 -13.02
N HIS A 44 -2.29 8.10 -12.37
CA HIS A 44 -2.47 9.42 -11.76
C HIS A 44 -2.62 9.35 -10.24
N MET A 45 -2.21 8.24 -9.62
CA MET A 45 -2.22 8.05 -8.18
C MET A 45 -0.85 7.54 -7.76
N ASP A 46 -0.30 8.17 -6.72
CA ASP A 46 0.91 7.70 -6.08
C ASP A 46 0.56 6.67 -5.01
N TYR A 47 1.47 5.73 -4.80
CA TYR A 47 1.31 4.66 -3.84
C TYR A 47 2.50 4.66 -2.88
N GLY A 48 2.21 4.59 -1.59
CA GLY A 48 3.18 4.38 -0.53
C GLY A 48 2.96 3.04 0.16
N VAL A 49 3.98 2.18 0.18
CA VAL A 49 3.94 0.94 0.95
C VAL A 49 4.50 1.19 2.33
N GLN A 50 3.73 0.87 3.36
CA GLN A 50 4.15 0.99 4.76
C GLN A 50 4.72 -0.34 5.27
N ILE A 51 5.87 -0.28 5.95
CA ILE A 51 6.62 -1.42 6.46
C ILE A 51 6.90 -1.20 7.94
N ASN A 52 6.73 -2.24 8.76
CA ASN A 52 7.09 -2.23 10.18
C ASN A 52 8.43 -2.97 10.45
N LYS A 53 8.97 -2.86 11.67
CA LYS A 53 10.22 -3.54 12.07
C LYS A 53 10.14 -5.05 11.90
N LEU A 54 8.98 -5.66 12.15
CA LEU A 54 8.79 -7.11 12.02
C LEU A 54 8.98 -7.56 10.57
N MET A 55 8.33 -6.88 9.61
CA MET A 55 8.49 -7.14 8.19
C MET A 55 9.91 -6.88 7.72
N TYR A 56 10.52 -5.77 8.15
CA TYR A 56 11.89 -5.47 7.80
C TYR A 56 12.87 -6.54 8.31
N THR A 57 12.65 -7.03 9.54
CA THR A 57 13.45 -8.12 10.12
C THR A 57 13.24 -9.44 9.37
N ARG A 58 12.02 -9.75 8.93
CA ARG A 58 11.73 -10.93 8.11
C ARG A 58 12.39 -10.84 6.73
N LEU A 59 12.34 -9.66 6.10
CA LEU A 59 13.01 -9.40 4.83
C LEU A 59 14.52 -9.63 4.92
N LEU A 60 15.18 -9.10 5.96
CA LEU A 60 16.61 -9.33 6.19
C LEU A 60 16.97 -10.80 6.40
N LYS A 61 16.05 -11.59 6.97
CA LYS A 61 16.22 -13.02 7.18
C LYS A 61 15.81 -13.88 5.98
N GLY A 62 15.30 -13.28 4.90
CA GLY A 62 14.75 -13.99 3.74
C GLY A 62 13.54 -14.85 4.08
N GLY A 63 12.79 -14.49 5.12
CA GLY A 63 11.58 -15.22 5.54
C GLY A 63 10.32 -14.74 4.83
N ASP A 64 9.26 -15.52 4.94
CA ASP A 64 7.98 -15.22 4.30
C ASP A 64 7.20 -14.10 5.01
N ILE A 65 6.47 -13.31 4.22
CA ILE A 65 5.52 -12.31 4.71
C ILE A 65 4.11 -12.83 4.46
N THR A 66 3.37 -13.08 5.54
CA THR A 66 1.98 -13.51 5.45
C THR A 66 1.08 -12.32 5.12
N LEU A 67 0.14 -12.53 4.19
CA LEU A 67 -0.84 -11.54 3.78
C LEU A 67 -2.20 -11.80 4.44
N PHE A 68 -2.89 -10.74 4.82
CA PHE A 68 -4.18 -10.80 5.50
C PHE A 68 -5.20 -9.85 4.88
N SER A 69 -6.48 -10.26 4.92
CA SER A 69 -7.60 -9.37 4.67
C SER A 69 -7.89 -8.54 5.93
N PRO A 70 -8.01 -7.20 5.84
CA PRO A 70 -8.39 -6.35 6.97
C PRO A 70 -9.64 -6.81 7.73
N SER A 71 -10.61 -7.39 7.01
CA SER A 71 -11.86 -7.87 7.59
C SER A 71 -11.65 -9.07 8.51
N ASP A 72 -10.64 -9.90 8.25
CA ASP A 72 -10.36 -11.11 9.03
C ASP A 72 -9.54 -10.78 10.29
N VAL A 73 -8.82 -9.65 10.28
CA VAL A 73 -7.91 -9.22 11.35
C VAL A 73 -8.12 -7.74 11.71
N PRO A 74 -9.28 -7.37 12.29
CA PRO A 74 -9.63 -5.97 12.53
C PRO A 74 -8.64 -5.22 13.45
N GLY A 75 -8.00 -5.91 14.40
CA GLY A 75 -6.99 -5.32 15.30
C GLY A 75 -5.58 -5.19 14.70
N LEU A 76 -5.35 -5.70 13.48
CA LEU A 76 -4.00 -5.71 12.91
C LEU A 76 -3.52 -4.31 12.53
N TYR A 77 -4.41 -3.41 12.12
CA TYR A 77 -4.05 -2.01 11.85
C TYR A 77 -3.53 -1.31 13.10
N ASP A 78 -4.24 -1.46 14.22
CA ASP A 78 -3.82 -0.87 15.50
C ASP A 78 -2.48 -1.46 15.96
N ALA A 79 -2.32 -2.78 15.87
CA ALA A 79 -1.07 -3.46 16.21
C ALA A 79 0.10 -3.09 15.28
N PHE A 80 -0.18 -2.79 14.00
CA PHE A 80 0.83 -2.43 13.02
C PHE A 80 1.43 -1.05 13.30
N PHE A 81 0.60 -0.10 13.74
CA PHE A 81 1.02 1.26 14.10
C PHE A 81 1.34 1.44 15.59
N ALA A 82 1.10 0.41 16.42
CA ALA A 82 1.50 0.41 17.82
C ALA A 82 3.02 0.56 17.97
N ASP A 83 3.43 1.13 19.11
CA ASP A 83 4.83 1.34 19.46
C ASP A 83 5.58 -0.01 19.57
N GLN A 84 6.45 -0.25 18.60
CA GLN A 84 7.24 -1.47 18.49
C GLN A 84 8.40 -1.55 19.50
N GLY A 85 8.60 -0.51 20.32
CA GLY A 85 9.53 -0.50 21.45
C GLY A 85 8.91 -0.92 22.79
N ARG A 86 7.59 -1.17 22.84
CA ARG A 86 6.84 -1.41 24.07
C ARG A 86 6.55 -2.89 24.37
N VAL A 87 7.25 -3.82 23.71
CA VAL A 87 7.10 -5.28 23.90
C VAL A 87 8.41 -5.88 24.37
#